data_AF-A0A964L686-F1
#
_entry.id   AF-A0A964L686-F1
#
_cell.length_a   1.000
_cell.length_b   1.000
_cell.length_c   1.000
_cell.angle_alpha   90.00
_cell.angle_beta   90.00
_cell.angle_gamma   90.00
#
_symmetry.space_group_name_H-M   'P 1'
#
loop_
_entity.id
_entity.type
_entity.pdbx_description
1 polymer ?
#
loop_
_entity_poly.entity_id
_entity_poly.type
_entity_poly.pdbx_seq_one_letter_code
_entity_poly.pdbx_strand_id
1 'polypeptide(L)'
;MLGWLKSLFFWRKPQLATATPSAFAALERIILTDGVARTLFEDYRAHRKSVRGDEEIGWVLMGLRQRSEAIAMAALPAGAERDAGAAHIRFNADAQALASRIIRQKDKRLQIIGVVHTHPGSLRTPSDGDRHGDRDWVSRLRGGEGVFAIGTADARAGEPAGAGLQIEGELCFSWYALAVGDERYRRLPVQVTLGADLALPARSVWETLEAYAEPINRLCRQFNGVLLDVVSDDPENALSVQIAVADSDQNIRVLFNQHEVRYYWSDGSNVSAIDPHEPHVLRAVYLILAEMAKEAERSLVES
;
A
#
# COMPACT_ATOMS: atom_id res chain seq x y z
N MET A 1 -20.41 -20.96 45.85
CA MET A 1 -19.95 -20.40 44.56
C MET A 1 -18.52 -20.89 44.34
N LEU A 2 -18.27 -22.17 44.05
CA LEU A 2 -18.45 -22.86 42.75
C LEU A 2 -17.86 -21.99 41.63
N GLY A 3 -16.79 -22.32 40.91
CA GLY A 3 -16.09 -23.60 40.69
C GLY A 3 -15.78 -23.72 39.20
N TRP A 4 -14.80 -24.57 38.87
CA TRP A 4 -14.43 -25.17 37.57
C TRP A 4 -13.30 -24.46 36.78
N LEU A 5 -12.05 -24.96 36.80
CA LEU A 5 -11.44 -26.21 36.27
C LEU A 5 -11.29 -26.19 34.74
N LYS A 6 -10.06 -26.05 34.23
CA LYS A 6 -9.05 -27.10 33.90
C LYS A 6 -9.32 -27.85 32.59
N SER A 7 -8.23 -27.85 31.79
CA SER A 7 -7.70 -28.96 30.99
C SER A 7 -8.39 -29.36 29.70
N LEU A 8 -7.55 -29.60 28.67
CA LEU A 8 -7.41 -30.81 27.82
C LEU A 8 -6.60 -30.32 26.59
N PHE A 9 -5.39 -30.76 26.22
CA PHE A 9 -4.60 -31.97 26.48
C PHE A 9 -3.10 -31.68 26.27
N PHE A 10 -2.26 -32.32 27.08
CA PHE A 10 -0.87 -32.66 26.74
C PHE A 10 -0.86 -34.10 26.23
N TRP A 11 -0.12 -34.42 25.16
CA TRP A 11 0.97 -35.43 25.12
C TRP A 11 1.46 -35.72 23.68
N ARG A 12 2.79 -35.80 23.56
CA ARG A 12 3.66 -36.38 22.50
C ARG A 12 3.98 -35.58 21.22
N LYS A 13 5.23 -35.05 21.20
CA LYS A 13 6.10 -35.01 20.01
C LYS A 13 6.28 -36.43 19.44
N PRO A 14 6.30 -36.57 18.11
CA PRO A 14 7.54 -36.55 17.34
C PRO A 14 7.38 -35.62 16.12
N GLN A 15 8.36 -35.20 15.33
CA GLN A 15 9.81 -35.21 15.32
C GLN A 15 10.16 -34.37 14.09
N LEU A 16 11.14 -33.47 14.22
CA LEU A 16 11.84 -32.76 13.14
C LEU A 16 10.99 -32.43 11.91
N ALA A 17 10.39 -31.24 11.90
CA ALA A 17 10.19 -30.57 10.62
C ALA A 17 11.58 -30.43 10.00
N THR A 18 11.89 -31.28 9.03
CA THR A 18 12.96 -31.06 8.08
C THR A 18 12.73 -29.66 7.53
N ALA A 19 13.55 -28.71 7.94
CA ALA A 19 13.56 -27.38 7.36
C ALA A 19 13.85 -27.56 5.88
N THR A 20 12.80 -27.52 5.05
CA THR A 20 12.96 -27.19 3.64
C THR A 20 13.78 -25.90 3.64
N PRO A 21 14.95 -25.85 2.97
CA PRO A 21 15.73 -24.63 2.94
C PRO A 21 14.79 -23.52 2.48
N SER A 22 14.62 -22.48 3.30
CA SER A 22 13.88 -21.31 2.89
C SER A 22 14.47 -20.87 1.55
N ALA A 23 13.63 -20.71 0.53
CA ALA A 23 14.04 -20.15 -0.77
C ALA A 23 14.67 -18.75 -0.61
N PHE A 24 14.49 -18.14 0.57
CA PHE A 24 15.01 -16.84 0.96
C PHE A 24 16.12 -17.00 2.02
N ALA A 25 17.28 -16.44 1.72
CA ALA A 25 18.36 -16.19 2.66
C ALA A 25 18.16 -14.82 3.33
N ALA A 26 18.92 -14.50 4.38
CA ALA A 26 18.85 -13.19 5.03
C ALA A 26 19.11 -12.04 4.04
N LEU A 27 18.47 -10.90 4.27
CA LEU A 27 18.67 -9.70 3.46
C LEU A 27 20.09 -9.16 3.65
N GLU A 28 20.79 -9.03 2.53
CA GLU A 28 22.12 -8.45 2.42
C GLU A 28 22.08 -7.00 1.91
N ARG A 29 21.04 -6.63 1.15
CA ARG A 29 20.82 -5.24 0.69
C ARG A 29 19.36 -4.98 0.30
N ILE A 30 19.03 -3.69 0.22
CA ILE A 30 17.86 -3.14 -0.47
C ILE A 30 18.32 -2.41 -1.73
N ILE A 31 17.61 -2.64 -2.83
CA ILE A 31 17.77 -1.90 -4.09
C ILE A 31 16.54 -1.03 -4.27
N LEU A 32 16.72 0.28 -4.39
CA LEU A 32 15.65 1.22 -4.71
C LEU A 32 15.71 1.55 -6.20
N THR A 33 14.56 1.67 -6.85
CA THR A 33 14.51 2.44 -8.10
C THR A 33 14.83 3.91 -7.81
N ASP A 34 15.44 4.61 -8.77
CA ASP A 34 15.78 6.02 -8.60
C ASP A 34 14.53 6.90 -8.46
N GLY A 35 13.41 6.48 -9.06
CA GLY A 35 12.09 7.06 -8.79
C GLY A 35 11.70 6.95 -7.32
N VAL A 36 11.75 5.75 -6.72
CA VAL A 36 11.42 5.56 -5.30
C VAL A 36 12.34 6.38 -4.40
N ALA A 37 13.65 6.36 -4.65
CA ALA A 37 14.62 7.11 -3.85
C ALA A 37 14.32 8.62 -3.89
N ARG A 38 14.05 9.16 -5.08
CA ARG A 38 13.70 10.58 -5.27
C ARG A 38 12.40 10.93 -4.55
N THR A 39 11.37 10.11 -4.70
CA THR A 39 10.08 10.32 -4.04
C THR A 39 10.21 10.39 -2.53
N LEU A 40 10.97 9.51 -1.89
CA LEU A 40 11.18 9.53 -0.44
C LEU A 40 11.81 10.86 0.03
N PHE A 41 12.83 11.37 -0.67
CA PHE A 41 13.49 12.63 -0.32
C PHE A 41 12.63 13.85 -0.64
N GLU A 42 11.96 13.88 -1.80
CA GLU A 42 11.09 14.98 -2.20
C GLU A 42 9.90 15.12 -1.24
N ASP A 43 9.24 14.00 -0.92
CA ASP A 43 8.13 14.00 0.03
C ASP A 43 8.59 14.43 1.42
N TYR A 44 9.73 13.92 1.90
CA TYR A 44 10.24 14.31 3.22
C TYR A 44 10.56 15.81 3.27
N ARG A 45 11.20 16.34 2.21
CA ARG A 45 11.48 17.77 2.07
C ARG A 45 10.20 18.60 2.04
N ALA A 46 9.18 18.16 1.33
CA ALA A 46 7.89 18.84 1.25
C ALA A 46 7.17 18.83 2.60
N HIS A 47 7.12 17.66 3.27
CA HIS A 47 6.50 17.50 4.59
C HIS A 47 7.10 18.44 5.63
N ARG A 48 8.43 18.54 5.70
CA ARG A 48 9.12 19.45 6.63
C ARG A 48 8.79 20.94 6.43
N LYS A 49 8.33 21.33 5.24
CA LYS A 49 7.90 22.71 4.95
C LYS A 49 6.41 22.94 5.19
N SER A 50 5.66 21.88 5.51
CA SER A 50 4.24 21.95 5.79
C SER A 50 3.96 22.38 7.23
N VAL A 51 2.69 22.69 7.52
CA VAL A 51 2.23 22.98 8.88
C VAL A 51 2.37 21.80 9.85
N ARG A 52 2.50 20.57 9.33
CA ARG A 52 2.72 19.33 10.10
C ARG A 52 4.20 18.88 10.06
N GLY A 53 5.12 19.75 9.67
CA GLY A 53 6.53 19.39 9.43
C GLY A 53 7.29 18.83 10.63
N ASP A 54 6.76 19.03 11.84
CA ASP A 54 7.30 18.50 13.11
C ASP A 54 6.70 17.13 13.49
N GLU A 55 5.84 16.55 12.65
CA GLU A 55 5.27 15.21 12.82
C GLU A 55 6.01 14.17 11.98
N GLU A 56 5.83 12.89 12.31
CA GLU A 56 6.29 11.79 11.46
C GLU A 56 5.49 11.70 10.14
N ILE A 57 6.19 11.39 9.05
CA ILE A 57 5.63 10.91 7.78
C ILE A 57 6.25 9.55 7.45
N GLY A 58 5.60 8.77 6.59
CA GLY A 58 6.11 7.46 6.21
C GLY A 58 5.51 6.90 4.93
N TRP A 59 6.07 5.78 4.50
CA TRP A 59 5.75 5.07 3.28
C TRP A 59 5.80 3.57 3.49
N VAL A 60 4.87 2.86 2.86
CA VAL A 60 4.98 1.42 2.63
C VAL A 60 5.72 1.19 1.32
N LEU A 61 6.75 0.36 1.35
CA LEU A 61 7.51 -0.04 0.17
C LEU A 61 6.90 -1.29 -0.45
N MET A 62 6.58 -1.22 -1.74
CA MET A 62 6.21 -2.37 -2.54
C MET A 62 7.32 -2.75 -3.52
N GLY A 63 7.49 -4.04 -3.75
CA GLY A 63 8.63 -4.54 -4.49
C GLY A 63 8.69 -6.05 -4.63
N LEU A 64 9.89 -6.53 -4.96
CA LEU A 64 10.19 -7.95 -5.12
C LEU A 64 11.12 -8.42 -3.99
N ARG A 65 10.87 -9.61 -3.46
CA ARG A 65 11.82 -10.33 -2.60
C ARG A 65 12.56 -11.35 -3.45
N GLN A 66 13.86 -11.14 -3.66
CA GLN A 66 14.77 -12.12 -4.24
C GLN A 66 15.41 -12.97 -3.14
N ARG A 67 16.40 -13.82 -3.44
CA ARG A 67 16.99 -14.74 -2.46
C ARG A 67 17.62 -14.01 -1.26
N SER A 68 18.49 -13.03 -1.47
CA SER A 68 19.16 -12.25 -0.41
C SER A 68 18.94 -10.73 -0.54
N GLU A 69 18.07 -10.30 -1.45
CA GLU A 69 17.85 -8.90 -1.76
C GLU A 69 16.35 -8.57 -1.81
N ALA A 70 16.03 -7.33 -1.50
CA ALA A 70 14.73 -6.74 -1.75
C ALA A 70 14.87 -5.59 -2.76
N ILE A 71 13.93 -5.49 -3.69
CA ILE A 71 13.92 -4.45 -4.72
C ILE A 71 12.65 -3.61 -4.54
N ALA A 72 12.79 -2.38 -4.06
CA ALA A 72 11.67 -1.43 -3.91
C ALA A 72 11.38 -0.72 -5.24
N MET A 73 10.15 -0.89 -5.71
CA MET A 73 9.67 -0.35 -6.98
C MET A 73 8.50 0.61 -6.82
N ALA A 74 7.87 0.66 -5.63
CA ALA A 74 6.82 1.60 -5.35
C ALA A 74 6.88 2.12 -3.90
N ALA A 75 6.58 3.41 -3.69
CA ALA A 75 6.48 4.03 -2.36
C ALA A 75 5.07 4.61 -2.13
N LEU A 76 4.26 3.90 -1.32
CA LEU A 76 2.91 4.31 -0.96
C LEU A 76 2.94 5.17 0.31
N PRO A 77 2.45 6.43 0.29
CA PRO A 77 2.48 7.27 1.48
C PRO A 77 1.58 6.73 2.60
N ALA A 78 1.82 7.20 3.83
CA ALA A 78 1.03 6.84 5.00
C ALA A 78 -0.38 7.43 5.00
N GLY A 79 -0.61 8.52 4.27
CA GLY A 79 -1.87 9.26 4.24
C GLY A 79 -1.70 10.73 4.61
N ALA A 80 -2.50 11.61 4.01
CA ALA A 80 -2.59 13.00 4.44
C ALA A 80 -3.29 13.10 5.80
N GLU A 81 -4.34 12.29 5.99
CA GLU A 81 -5.15 12.21 7.22
C GLU A 81 -4.66 11.14 8.21
N ARG A 82 -3.39 10.74 8.11
CA ARG A 82 -2.77 9.81 9.05
C ARG A 82 -2.78 10.38 10.47
N ASP A 83 -3.01 9.51 11.46
CA ASP A 83 -2.78 9.81 12.87
C ASP A 83 -1.27 9.74 13.12
N ALA A 84 -0.65 10.91 13.28
CA ALA A 84 0.78 11.04 13.51
C ALA A 84 1.05 12.13 14.54
N GLY A 85 2.17 11.98 15.23
CA GLY A 85 2.73 12.96 16.14
C GLY A 85 4.24 13.00 15.98
N ALA A 86 4.94 13.58 16.96
CA ALA A 86 6.39 13.65 16.94
C ALA A 86 7.10 12.30 17.22
N ALA A 87 6.35 11.28 17.64
CA ALA A 87 6.89 9.98 18.08
C ALA A 87 6.00 8.79 17.67
N HIS A 88 5.05 9.01 16.76
CA HIS A 88 4.23 7.93 16.22
C HIS A 88 3.67 8.29 14.84
N ILE A 89 3.40 7.26 14.06
CA ILE A 89 2.66 7.34 12.80
C ILE A 89 1.78 6.10 12.64
N ARG A 90 0.51 6.31 12.31
CA ARG A 90 -0.45 5.26 11.96
C ARG A 90 -0.92 5.45 10.54
N PHE A 91 -0.60 4.46 9.72
CA PHE A 91 -0.89 4.44 8.30
C PHE A 91 -2.39 4.23 8.01
N ASN A 92 -2.90 4.88 6.96
CA ASN A 92 -4.23 4.66 6.43
C ASN A 92 -4.29 3.32 5.67
N ALA A 93 -4.56 2.24 6.40
CA ALA A 93 -4.49 0.87 5.88
C ALA A 93 -5.46 0.62 4.71
N ASP A 94 -6.64 1.26 4.68
CA ASP A 94 -7.64 1.06 3.64
C ASP A 94 -7.20 1.70 2.31
N ALA A 95 -6.71 2.94 2.35
CA ALA A 95 -6.17 3.62 1.18
C ALA A 95 -4.93 2.91 0.64
N GLN A 96 -4.04 2.45 1.52
CA GLN A 96 -2.87 1.66 1.13
C GLN A 96 -3.23 0.32 0.51
N ALA A 97 -4.25 -0.37 1.03
CA ALA A 97 -4.73 -1.62 0.45
C ALA A 97 -5.25 -1.41 -0.97
N LEU A 98 -5.97 -0.31 -1.19
CA LEU A 98 -6.51 0.06 -2.50
C LEU A 98 -5.40 0.45 -3.49
N ALA A 99 -4.48 1.33 -3.08
CA ALA A 99 -3.33 1.71 -3.88
C ALA A 99 -2.45 0.50 -4.24
N SER A 100 -2.24 -0.40 -3.28
CA SER A 100 -1.53 -1.67 -3.52
C SER A 100 -2.22 -2.53 -4.57
N ARG A 101 -3.56 -2.50 -4.64
CA ARG A 101 -4.33 -3.24 -5.66
C ARG A 101 -4.14 -2.63 -7.05
N ILE A 102 -4.19 -1.31 -7.17
CA ILE A 102 -3.93 -0.58 -8.43
C ILE A 102 -2.56 -0.96 -8.98
N ILE A 103 -1.52 -0.91 -8.14
CA ILE A 103 -0.14 -1.22 -8.56
C ILE A 103 0.00 -2.69 -8.97
N ARG A 104 -0.59 -3.63 -8.19
CA ARG A 104 -0.51 -5.07 -8.48
C ARG A 104 -1.31 -5.51 -9.71
N GLN A 105 -2.25 -4.72 -10.20
CA GLN A 105 -2.89 -5.00 -11.48
C GLN A 105 -1.90 -4.95 -12.64
N LYS A 106 -0.87 -4.11 -12.55
CA LYS A 106 0.20 -3.98 -13.56
C LYS A 106 1.28 -5.04 -13.38
N ASP A 107 1.62 -5.40 -12.13
CA ASP A 107 2.53 -6.51 -11.83
C ASP A 107 2.13 -7.25 -10.55
N LYS A 108 1.57 -8.45 -10.71
CA LYS A 108 1.07 -9.30 -9.61
C LYS A 108 2.18 -9.83 -8.69
N ARG A 109 3.44 -9.73 -9.08
CA ARG A 109 4.59 -10.19 -8.28
C ARG A 109 4.93 -9.21 -7.17
N LEU A 110 4.50 -7.96 -7.28
CA LEU A 110 4.76 -6.92 -6.29
C LEU A 110 4.06 -7.25 -4.97
N GLN A 111 4.84 -7.18 -3.90
CA GLN A 111 4.39 -7.39 -2.53
C GLN A 111 4.93 -6.28 -1.64
N ILE A 112 4.36 -6.14 -0.45
CA ILE A 112 4.95 -5.26 0.55
C ILE A 112 6.26 -5.88 1.03
N ILE A 113 7.32 -5.07 1.07
CA ILE A 113 8.68 -5.51 1.47
C ILE A 113 9.25 -4.71 2.64
N GLY A 114 8.67 -3.55 2.97
CA GLY A 114 9.21 -2.69 4.00
C GLY A 114 8.35 -1.49 4.35
N VAL A 115 8.75 -0.80 5.40
CA VAL A 115 8.17 0.47 5.88
C VAL A 115 9.29 1.47 6.08
N VAL A 116 9.06 2.72 5.68
CA VAL A 116 9.97 3.83 5.92
C VAL A 116 9.19 4.90 6.67
N HIS A 117 9.78 5.50 7.70
CA HIS A 117 9.20 6.67 8.33
C HIS A 117 10.29 7.65 8.76
N THR A 118 9.88 8.85 9.14
CA THR A 118 10.80 9.92 9.53
C THR A 118 10.70 10.17 11.02
N HIS A 119 11.81 10.49 11.66
CA HIS A 119 11.80 11.14 12.97
C HIS A 119 12.05 12.65 12.79
N PRO A 120 11.28 13.53 13.46
CA PRO A 120 11.53 14.97 13.45
C PRO A 120 12.88 15.35 14.10
N GLY A 121 13.35 14.52 15.04
CA GLY A 121 14.64 14.66 15.70
C GLY A 121 15.81 14.05 14.91
N SER A 122 16.96 13.94 15.57
CA SER A 122 18.19 13.35 15.00
C SER A 122 18.38 11.86 15.32
N LEU A 123 17.40 11.22 15.96
CA LEU A 123 17.49 9.80 16.30
C LEU A 123 17.33 8.95 15.03
N ARG A 124 18.43 8.48 14.47
CA ARG A 124 18.42 7.68 13.23
C ARG A 124 18.10 6.20 13.42
N THR A 125 17.93 5.74 14.66
CA THR A 125 17.68 4.33 15.00
C THR A 125 16.20 4.08 15.29
N PRO A 126 15.64 2.93 14.89
CA PRO A 126 14.30 2.54 15.29
C PRO A 126 14.16 2.51 16.82
N SER A 127 12.98 2.91 17.31
CA SER A 127 12.61 2.84 18.71
C SER A 127 12.21 1.41 19.13
N ASP A 128 12.06 1.19 20.44
CA ASP A 128 11.49 -0.07 20.93
C ASP A 128 10.01 -0.25 20.53
N GLY A 129 9.28 0.86 20.34
CA GLY A 129 7.92 0.86 19.83
C GLY A 129 7.85 0.33 18.40
N ASP A 130 8.74 0.85 17.53
CA ASP A 130 8.90 0.36 16.15
C ASP A 130 9.20 -1.13 16.15
N ARG A 131 10.16 -1.56 16.97
CA ARG A 131 10.57 -2.97 17.07
C ARG A 131 9.41 -3.88 17.44
N HIS A 132 8.55 -3.47 18.37
CA HIS A 132 7.43 -4.28 18.80
C HIS A 132 6.41 -4.46 17.65
N GLY A 133 6.03 -3.38 16.98
CA GLY A 133 5.11 -3.43 15.84
C GLY A 133 5.68 -4.20 14.65
N ASP A 134 6.96 -3.97 14.34
CA ASP A 134 7.63 -4.56 13.18
C ASP A 134 7.81 -6.07 13.34
N ARG A 135 8.09 -6.58 14.54
CA ARG A 135 8.25 -8.03 14.78
C ARG A 135 7.00 -8.83 14.43
N ASP A 136 5.83 -8.33 14.79
CA ASP A 136 4.57 -8.99 14.46
C ASP A 136 4.29 -8.92 12.96
N TRP A 137 4.64 -7.79 12.34
CA TRP A 137 4.42 -7.55 10.93
C TRP A 137 5.34 -8.39 10.03
N VAL A 138 6.64 -8.51 10.33
CA VAL A 138 7.60 -9.29 9.52
C VAL A 138 7.23 -10.78 9.44
N SER A 139 6.53 -11.31 10.44
CA SER A 139 6.03 -12.69 10.43
C SER A 139 5.04 -12.98 9.30
N ARG A 140 4.41 -11.92 8.75
CA ARG A 140 3.43 -12.00 7.66
C ARG A 140 4.05 -11.75 6.29
N LEU A 141 5.33 -11.35 6.24
CA LEU A 141 6.04 -11.12 4.99
C LEU A 141 6.58 -12.40 4.38
N ARG A 142 6.66 -12.43 3.05
CA ARG A 142 7.30 -13.52 2.33
C ARG A 142 8.79 -13.56 2.66
N GLY A 143 9.24 -14.67 3.24
CA GLY A 143 10.63 -14.84 3.69
C GLY A 143 10.87 -14.44 5.16
N GLY A 144 9.84 -13.95 5.87
CA GLY A 144 9.92 -13.67 7.30
C GLY A 144 10.89 -12.55 7.66
N GLU A 145 11.10 -11.59 6.76
CA GLU A 145 12.07 -10.50 6.95
C GLU A 145 11.62 -9.26 6.17
N GLY A 146 11.72 -8.10 6.81
CA GLY A 146 11.31 -6.81 6.26
C GLY A 146 12.45 -5.79 6.18
N VAL A 147 12.26 -4.81 5.31
CA VAL A 147 13.13 -3.63 5.14
C VAL A 147 12.55 -2.45 5.92
N PHE A 148 13.39 -1.72 6.62
CA PHE A 148 12.99 -0.56 7.40
C PHE A 148 13.92 0.62 7.13
N ALA A 149 13.41 1.85 7.18
CA ALA A 149 14.28 3.01 7.22
C ALA A 149 13.74 4.15 8.07
N ILE A 150 14.65 4.86 8.71
CA ILE A 150 14.39 6.06 9.50
C ILE A 150 14.97 7.27 8.77
N GLY A 151 14.11 8.20 8.39
CA GLY A 151 14.46 9.49 7.83
C GLY A 151 14.72 10.53 8.91
N THR A 152 15.81 11.28 8.82
CA THR A 152 16.11 12.41 9.72
C THR A 152 16.70 13.58 8.93
N ALA A 153 16.71 14.77 9.53
CA ALA A 153 17.19 16.01 8.91
C ALA A 153 18.44 16.58 9.62
N ASP A 154 19.38 15.71 9.98
CA ASP A 154 20.59 16.05 10.73
C ASP A 154 21.88 15.67 9.99
N ALA A 155 21.80 15.36 8.68
CA ALA A 155 22.95 14.98 7.89
C ALA A 155 23.92 16.16 7.76
N ARG A 156 25.22 15.90 7.94
CA ARG A 156 26.26 16.94 7.83
C ARG A 156 26.89 16.94 6.44
N ALA A 157 27.27 18.13 5.96
CA ALA A 157 28.05 18.26 4.74
C ALA A 157 29.36 17.46 4.84
N GLY A 158 29.57 16.54 3.90
CA GLY A 158 30.75 15.66 3.88
C GLY A 158 30.65 14.43 4.79
N GLU A 159 29.50 14.17 5.43
CA GLU A 159 29.26 12.89 6.10
C GLU A 159 29.32 11.75 5.07
N PRO A 160 30.24 10.78 5.22
CA PRO A 160 30.35 9.69 4.27
C PRO A 160 29.08 8.84 4.35
N ALA A 161 28.46 8.59 3.19
CA ALA A 161 27.38 7.62 3.07
C ALA A 161 27.93 6.24 3.45
N GLY A 162 27.68 5.82 4.70
CA GLY A 162 28.01 4.48 5.18
C GLY A 162 27.13 3.41 4.52
N ALA A 163 27.49 2.14 4.71
CA ALA A 163 26.64 1.02 4.29
C ALA A 163 25.27 1.11 4.97
N GLY A 164 24.24 1.48 4.20
CA GLY A 164 22.86 1.66 4.69
C GLY A 164 22.50 3.08 5.12
N LEU A 165 23.24 4.10 4.67
CA LEU A 165 22.87 5.51 4.82
C LEU A 165 22.72 6.15 3.43
N GLN A 166 21.56 6.75 3.15
CA GLN A 166 21.38 7.64 2.01
C GLN A 166 21.31 9.08 2.50
N ILE A 167 21.94 10.01 1.78
CA ILE A 167 22.00 11.43 2.15
C ILE A 167 21.64 12.29 0.93
N GLU A 168 20.78 13.28 1.13
CA GLU A 168 20.50 14.34 0.15
C GLU A 168 20.36 15.69 0.87
N GLY A 169 21.38 16.54 0.75
CA GLY A 169 21.45 17.80 1.50
C GLY A 169 21.57 17.53 3.00
N GLU A 170 20.63 18.07 3.79
CA GLU A 170 20.52 17.83 5.24
C GLU A 170 19.68 16.60 5.59
N LEU A 171 18.97 16.01 4.61
CA LEU A 171 18.10 14.85 4.82
C LEU A 171 18.91 13.57 4.68
N CYS A 172 18.59 12.57 5.49
CA CYS A 172 19.14 11.23 5.33
C CYS A 172 18.14 10.14 5.69
N PHE A 173 18.35 8.94 5.12
CA PHE A 173 17.64 7.72 5.48
C PHE A 173 18.63 6.66 5.95
N SER A 174 18.43 6.17 7.16
CA SER A 174 19.15 5.05 7.76
C SER A 174 18.37 3.76 7.54
N TRP A 175 18.98 2.79 6.86
CA TRP A 175 18.33 1.55 6.41
C TRP A 175 18.67 0.35 7.30
N TYR A 176 17.66 -0.49 7.49
CA TYR A 176 17.66 -1.62 8.39
C TYR A 176 16.92 -2.83 7.81
N ALA A 177 17.24 -4.00 8.32
CA ALA A 177 16.47 -5.22 8.16
C ALA A 177 16.09 -5.78 9.54
N LEU A 178 14.94 -6.43 9.61
CA LEU A 178 14.48 -7.18 10.77
C LEU A 178 13.86 -8.50 10.30
N ALA A 179 14.41 -9.63 10.78
CA ALA A 179 13.88 -10.96 10.52
C ALA A 179 13.05 -11.49 11.71
N VAL A 180 12.22 -12.48 11.44
CA VAL A 180 11.54 -13.25 12.49
C VAL A 180 12.59 -13.84 13.44
N GLY A 181 12.47 -13.50 14.72
CA GLY A 181 13.39 -13.98 15.77
C GLY A 181 14.57 -13.05 16.04
N ASP A 182 14.80 -12.02 15.22
CA ASP A 182 15.84 -11.03 15.51
C ASP A 182 15.52 -10.28 16.81
N GLU A 183 16.55 -10.13 17.65
CA GLU A 183 16.46 -9.33 18.87
C GLU A 183 16.60 -7.83 18.59
N ARG A 184 17.30 -7.48 17.50
CA ARG A 184 17.65 -6.12 17.09
C ARG A 184 17.66 -5.99 15.57
N TYR A 185 17.41 -4.78 15.09
CA TYR A 185 17.61 -4.43 13.69
C TYR A 185 19.07 -4.60 13.26
N ARG A 186 19.26 -5.01 12.01
CA ARG A 186 20.56 -5.08 11.35
C ARG A 186 20.66 -3.96 10.33
N ARG A 187 21.80 -3.27 10.24
CA ARG A 187 22.03 -2.27 9.18
C ARG A 187 21.93 -2.96 7.81
N LEU A 188 21.21 -2.33 6.88
CA LEU A 188 20.98 -2.87 5.56
C LEU A 188 21.61 -1.96 4.50
N PRO A 189 22.64 -2.42 3.76
CA PRO A 189 23.17 -1.71 2.61
C PRO A 189 22.08 -1.32 1.62
N VAL A 190 22.19 -0.12 1.06
CA VAL A 190 21.25 0.44 0.11
C VAL A 190 21.95 0.74 -1.21
N GLN A 191 21.30 0.39 -2.31
CA GLN A 191 21.73 0.65 -3.67
C GLN A 191 20.58 1.31 -4.44
N VAL A 192 20.91 2.17 -5.39
CA VAL A 192 19.93 2.76 -6.32
C VAL A 192 20.17 2.20 -7.72
N THR A 193 19.09 1.86 -8.42
CA THR A 193 19.08 1.43 -9.82
C THR A 193 18.09 2.26 -10.63
N LEU A 194 18.24 2.30 -11.95
CA LEU A 194 17.28 2.97 -12.82
C LEU A 194 15.89 2.31 -12.72
N GLY A 195 14.84 3.13 -12.59
CA GLY A 195 13.44 2.72 -12.60
C GLY A 195 12.50 3.80 -12.07
N ALA A 196 11.25 3.76 -12.51
CA ALA A 196 10.21 4.65 -11.98
C ALA A 196 9.71 4.19 -10.60
N ASP A 197 9.16 5.14 -9.83
CA ASP A 197 8.24 4.80 -8.74
C ASP A 197 6.88 4.41 -9.34
N LEU A 198 6.54 3.14 -9.24
CA LEU A 198 5.29 2.58 -9.77
C LEU A 198 4.05 3.08 -9.02
N ALA A 199 4.20 3.72 -7.86
CA ALA A 199 3.10 4.31 -7.10
C ALA A 199 2.67 5.68 -7.63
N LEU A 200 3.48 6.36 -8.45
CA LEU A 200 3.19 7.75 -8.88
C LEU A 200 1.77 7.94 -9.45
N PRO A 201 1.22 7.07 -10.30
CA PRO A 201 -0.15 7.21 -10.76
C PRO A 201 -1.18 7.12 -9.63
N ALA A 202 -1.03 6.18 -8.69
CA ALA A 202 -1.96 6.07 -7.57
C ALA A 202 -1.86 7.28 -6.62
N ARG A 203 -0.68 7.91 -6.54
CA ARG A 203 -0.42 9.09 -5.72
C ARG A 203 -1.08 10.35 -6.27
N SER A 204 -1.30 10.46 -7.58
CA SER A 204 -1.99 11.63 -8.16
C SER A 204 -3.48 11.69 -7.81
N VAL A 205 -4.06 10.59 -7.35
CA VAL A 205 -5.46 10.49 -6.88
C VAL A 205 -5.51 10.11 -5.40
N TRP A 206 -4.46 10.40 -4.63
CA TRP A 206 -4.35 9.92 -3.24
C TRP A 206 -5.49 10.39 -2.34
N GLU A 207 -5.88 11.66 -2.44
CA GLU A 207 -7.00 12.21 -1.67
C GLU A 207 -8.32 11.51 -1.98
N THR A 208 -8.56 11.16 -3.25
CA THR A 208 -9.70 10.33 -3.66
C THR A 208 -9.60 8.92 -3.09
N LEU A 209 -8.41 8.32 -3.05
CA LEU A 209 -8.21 7.03 -2.40
C LEU A 209 -8.55 7.10 -0.92
N GLU A 210 -8.12 8.13 -0.19
CA GLU A 210 -8.43 8.29 1.23
C GLU A 210 -9.93 8.50 1.47
N ALA A 211 -10.58 9.33 0.66
CA ALA A 211 -12.00 9.63 0.79
C ALA A 211 -12.91 8.41 0.51
N TYR A 212 -12.52 7.56 -0.45
CA TYR A 212 -13.38 6.48 -0.96
C TYR A 212 -12.83 5.06 -0.74
N ALA A 213 -11.77 4.89 0.07
CA ALA A 213 -11.14 3.58 0.27
C ALA A 213 -12.12 2.51 0.76
N GLU A 214 -12.93 2.82 1.77
CA GLU A 214 -13.87 1.85 2.33
C GLU A 214 -14.89 1.33 1.29
N PRO A 215 -15.70 2.19 0.62
CA PRO A 215 -16.68 1.72 -0.35
C PRO A 215 -16.03 0.99 -1.52
N ILE A 216 -14.87 1.45 -2.02
CA ILE A 216 -14.20 0.79 -3.15
C ILE A 216 -13.62 -0.57 -2.72
N ASN A 217 -13.03 -0.68 -1.52
CA ASN A 217 -12.55 -1.96 -0.99
C ASN A 217 -13.71 -2.95 -0.79
N ARG A 218 -14.90 -2.48 -0.40
CA ARG A 218 -16.11 -3.31 -0.35
C ARG A 218 -16.52 -3.80 -1.74
N LEU A 219 -16.55 -2.93 -2.75
CA LEU A 219 -16.79 -3.32 -4.15
C LEU A 219 -15.78 -4.40 -4.60
N CYS A 220 -14.49 -4.19 -4.35
CA CYS A 220 -13.44 -5.13 -4.70
C CYS A 220 -13.54 -6.51 -4.01
N ARG A 221 -14.25 -6.59 -2.87
CA ARG A 221 -14.53 -7.85 -2.16
C ARG A 221 -15.80 -8.53 -2.65
N GLN A 222 -16.80 -7.75 -3.06
CA GLN A 222 -18.12 -8.24 -3.46
C GLN A 222 -18.15 -8.68 -4.92
N PHE A 223 -17.41 -7.99 -5.78
CA PHE A 223 -17.38 -8.25 -7.21
C PHE A 223 -16.04 -8.86 -7.63
N ASN A 224 -16.13 -9.90 -8.46
CA ASN A 224 -14.95 -10.50 -9.09
C ASN A 224 -14.48 -9.62 -10.25
N GLY A 225 -13.16 -9.58 -10.47
CA GLY A 225 -12.60 -8.92 -11.64
C GLY A 225 -12.71 -7.38 -11.66
N VAL A 226 -12.96 -6.73 -10.51
CA VAL A 226 -12.94 -5.25 -10.44
C VAL A 226 -11.59 -4.73 -10.90
N LEU A 227 -11.60 -3.87 -11.92
CA LEU A 227 -10.42 -3.18 -12.44
C LEU A 227 -10.39 -1.75 -11.92
N LEU A 228 -9.23 -1.34 -11.43
CA LEU A 228 -8.96 0.02 -10.96
C LEU A 228 -7.98 0.70 -11.90
N ASP A 229 -8.28 1.91 -12.35
CA ASP A 229 -7.35 2.68 -13.17
C ASP A 229 -7.35 4.16 -12.81
N VAL A 230 -6.24 4.82 -13.06
CA VAL A 230 -6.11 6.27 -12.88
C VAL A 230 -6.25 6.91 -14.25
N VAL A 231 -7.32 7.67 -14.44
CA VAL A 231 -7.64 8.33 -15.70
C VAL A 231 -6.92 9.68 -15.73
N SER A 232 -5.78 9.71 -16.40
CA SER A 232 -4.92 10.91 -16.50
C SER A 232 -5.44 11.97 -17.48
N ASP A 233 -6.37 11.62 -18.36
CA ASP A 233 -6.99 12.55 -19.31
C ASP A 233 -8.21 13.29 -18.70
N ASP A 234 -8.59 12.95 -17.47
CA ASP A 234 -9.60 13.70 -16.74
C ASP A 234 -8.96 14.95 -16.11
N PRO A 235 -9.57 16.15 -16.26
CA PRO A 235 -8.98 17.41 -15.78
C PRO A 235 -8.60 17.43 -14.30
N GLU A 236 -9.27 16.61 -13.48
CA GLU A 236 -9.06 16.56 -12.03
C GLU A 236 -8.31 15.29 -11.58
N ASN A 237 -7.85 14.46 -12.52
CA ASN A 237 -7.46 13.07 -12.31
C ASN A 237 -8.57 12.25 -11.62
N ALA A 238 -9.16 11.30 -12.33
CA ALA A 238 -10.19 10.45 -11.76
C ALA A 238 -9.66 9.04 -11.47
N LEU A 239 -10.12 8.45 -10.37
CA LEU A 239 -10.02 7.01 -10.14
C LEU A 239 -11.21 6.32 -10.82
N SER A 240 -10.94 5.45 -11.79
CA SER A 240 -11.92 4.59 -12.43
C SER A 240 -12.01 3.24 -11.71
N VAL A 241 -13.22 2.83 -11.38
CA VAL A 241 -13.56 1.49 -10.88
C VAL A 241 -14.49 0.84 -11.89
N GLN A 242 -14.02 -0.21 -12.55
CA GLN A 242 -14.79 -0.96 -13.54
C GLN A 242 -15.21 -2.31 -12.96
N ILE A 243 -16.52 -2.56 -12.99
CA ILE A 243 -17.15 -3.76 -12.46
C ILE A 243 -17.71 -4.53 -13.65
N ALA A 244 -17.15 -5.71 -13.91
CA ALA A 244 -17.65 -6.60 -14.94
C ALA A 244 -19.06 -7.09 -14.59
N VAL A 245 -19.94 -7.09 -15.58
CA VAL A 245 -21.28 -7.71 -15.49
C VAL A 245 -21.22 -9.08 -16.17
N ALA A 246 -22.23 -9.93 -15.99
CA ALA A 246 -22.19 -11.34 -16.38
C ALA A 246 -21.85 -11.60 -17.86
N ASP A 247 -22.21 -10.66 -18.76
CA ASP A 247 -21.79 -10.68 -20.16
C ASP A 247 -20.45 -9.96 -20.34
N SER A 248 -19.52 -10.60 -21.07
CA SER A 248 -18.09 -10.23 -21.11
C SER A 248 -17.79 -8.81 -21.56
N ASP A 249 -18.72 -8.20 -22.30
CA ASP A 249 -18.52 -6.90 -22.94
C ASP A 249 -19.21 -5.77 -22.14
N GLN A 250 -20.04 -6.12 -21.15
CA GLN A 250 -20.75 -5.16 -20.33
C GLN A 250 -20.01 -4.84 -19.02
N ASN A 251 -19.95 -3.56 -18.68
CA ASN A 251 -19.40 -3.13 -17.39
C ASN A 251 -20.09 -1.89 -16.84
N ILE A 252 -20.07 -1.78 -15.52
CA ILE A 252 -20.34 -0.53 -14.82
C ILE A 252 -19.00 0.14 -14.55
N ARG A 253 -18.85 1.38 -15.02
CA ARG A 253 -17.69 2.22 -14.72
C ARG A 253 -18.11 3.32 -13.75
N VAL A 254 -17.46 3.37 -12.61
CA VAL A 254 -17.64 4.43 -11.62
C VAL A 254 -16.38 5.29 -11.61
N LEU A 255 -16.52 6.59 -11.85
CA LEU A 255 -15.43 7.56 -11.77
C LEU A 255 -15.53 8.33 -10.46
N PHE A 256 -14.44 8.35 -9.71
CA PHE A 256 -14.30 9.09 -8.46
C PHE A 256 -13.29 10.22 -8.68
N ASN A 257 -13.66 11.45 -8.36
CA ASN A 257 -12.73 12.54 -8.11
C ASN A 257 -13.00 13.10 -6.69
N GLN A 258 -12.47 14.26 -6.35
CA GLN A 258 -12.67 14.85 -5.02
C GLN A 258 -14.06 15.49 -4.83
N HIS A 259 -14.80 15.74 -5.91
CA HIS A 259 -15.99 16.58 -5.89
C HIS A 259 -17.27 15.79 -6.16
N GLU A 260 -17.20 14.72 -6.94
CA GLU A 260 -18.33 13.95 -7.39
C GLU A 260 -17.98 12.47 -7.68
N VAL A 261 -19.04 11.66 -7.74
CA VAL A 261 -18.98 10.28 -8.21
C VAL A 261 -19.89 10.17 -9.43
N ARG A 262 -19.31 9.81 -10.57
CA ARG A 262 -20.04 9.67 -11.85
C ARG A 262 -20.16 8.21 -12.23
N TYR A 263 -21.35 7.80 -12.68
CA TYR A 263 -21.64 6.43 -13.05
C TYR A 263 -21.87 6.33 -14.55
N TYR A 264 -21.29 5.29 -15.15
CA TYR A 264 -21.45 4.97 -16.54
C TYR A 264 -21.72 3.48 -16.68
N TRP A 265 -22.55 3.15 -17.65
CA TRP A 265 -22.70 1.79 -18.15
C TRP A 265 -22.10 1.72 -19.54
N SER A 266 -21.39 0.64 -19.81
CA SER A 266 -20.92 0.30 -21.14
C SER A 266 -21.48 -1.06 -21.55
N ASP A 267 -22.01 -1.13 -22.77
CA ASP A 267 -22.50 -2.34 -23.42
C ASP A 267 -21.47 -3.00 -24.37
N GLY A 268 -20.21 -2.56 -24.31
CA GLY A 268 -19.11 -2.97 -25.19
C GLY A 268 -18.93 -2.10 -26.43
N SER A 269 -19.97 -1.36 -26.83
CA SER A 269 -19.95 -0.50 -28.02
C SER A 269 -20.26 0.98 -27.70
N ASN A 270 -21.10 1.20 -26.70
CA ASN A 270 -21.54 2.50 -26.25
C ASN A 270 -21.19 2.70 -24.77
N VAL A 271 -21.15 3.96 -24.36
CA VAL A 271 -21.01 4.37 -22.96
C VAL A 271 -22.10 5.39 -22.66
N SER A 272 -22.93 5.08 -21.68
CA SER A 272 -24.07 5.91 -21.26
C SER A 272 -23.87 6.36 -19.82
N ALA A 273 -24.02 7.66 -19.56
CA ALA A 273 -24.03 8.19 -18.20
C ALA A 273 -25.33 7.79 -17.49
N ILE A 274 -25.22 7.42 -16.22
CA ILE A 274 -26.36 7.02 -15.38
C ILE A 274 -26.39 7.90 -14.13
N ASP A 275 -27.57 8.38 -13.76
CA ASP A 275 -27.83 8.95 -12.45
C ASP A 275 -28.69 7.98 -11.63
N PRO A 276 -28.09 7.29 -10.63
CA PRO A 276 -28.82 6.35 -9.79
C PRO A 276 -29.68 7.05 -8.71
N HIS A 277 -29.61 8.39 -8.58
CA HIS A 277 -30.24 9.18 -7.53
C HIS A 277 -29.99 8.64 -6.10
N GLU A 278 -28.85 7.98 -5.89
CA GLU A 278 -28.47 7.34 -4.64
C GLU A 278 -27.06 7.82 -4.23
N PRO A 279 -26.92 8.52 -3.08
CA PRO A 279 -25.63 9.07 -2.66
C PRO A 279 -24.64 8.01 -2.17
N HIS A 280 -25.09 6.83 -1.73
CA HIS A 280 -24.21 5.77 -1.27
C HIS A 280 -23.72 4.91 -2.42
N VAL A 281 -22.42 5.01 -2.74
CA VAL A 281 -21.73 4.31 -3.85
C VAL A 281 -22.12 2.83 -3.98
N LEU A 282 -22.11 2.07 -2.88
CA LEU A 282 -22.46 0.64 -2.92
C LEU A 282 -23.91 0.42 -3.33
N ARG A 283 -24.84 1.21 -2.78
CA ARG A 283 -26.27 1.09 -3.11
C ARG A 283 -26.54 1.53 -4.53
N ALA A 284 -25.90 2.61 -4.98
CA ALA A 284 -25.96 3.09 -6.35
C ALA A 284 -25.57 1.98 -7.34
N VAL A 285 -24.44 1.29 -7.11
CA VAL A 285 -24.02 0.16 -7.94
C VAL A 285 -25.05 -0.97 -7.95
N TYR A 286 -25.61 -1.35 -6.80
CA TYR A 286 -26.65 -2.38 -6.76
C TYR A 286 -27.95 -1.97 -7.45
N LEU A 287 -28.36 -0.71 -7.36
CA LEU A 287 -29.52 -0.18 -8.07
C LEU A 287 -29.31 -0.22 -9.58
N ILE A 288 -28.13 0.17 -10.06
CA ILE A 288 -27.77 0.08 -11.47
C ILE A 288 -27.86 -1.38 -11.95
N LEU A 289 -27.24 -2.32 -11.23
CA LEU A 289 -27.31 -3.74 -11.57
C LEU A 289 -28.75 -4.28 -11.59
N ALA A 290 -29.59 -3.86 -10.64
CA ALA A 290 -30.99 -4.27 -10.58
C ALA A 290 -31.79 -3.73 -11.77
N GLU A 291 -31.51 -2.50 -12.22
CA GLU A 291 -32.18 -1.93 -13.39
C GLU A 291 -31.72 -2.62 -14.68
N MET A 292 -30.43 -2.88 -14.84
CA MET A 292 -29.89 -3.64 -15.96
C MET A 292 -30.53 -5.04 -16.08
N ALA A 293 -30.74 -5.72 -14.95
CA ALA A 293 -31.40 -7.02 -14.95
C ALA A 293 -32.85 -6.95 -15.45
N LYS A 294 -33.60 -5.89 -15.10
CA LYS A 294 -34.98 -5.69 -15.59
C LYS A 294 -35.01 -5.40 -17.08
N GLU A 295 -34.06 -4.63 -17.60
CA GLU A 295 -33.97 -4.34 -19.03
C GLU A 295 -33.68 -5.60 -19.83
N ALA A 296 -32.74 -6.43 -19.37
CA ALA A 296 -32.43 -7.72 -20.00
C ALA A 296 -33.65 -8.66 -20.06
N GLU A 297 -34.45 -8.73 -18.99
CA GLU A 297 -35.70 -9.51 -18.97
C GLU A 297 -36.73 -8.97 -19.99
N ARG A 298 -36.88 -7.65 -20.11
CA ARG A 298 -37.81 -7.06 -21.09
C ARG A 298 -37.41 -7.37 -22.53
N SER A 299 -36.13 -7.26 -22.86
CA SER A 299 -35.63 -7.56 -24.20
C SER A 299 -35.82 -9.02 -24.60
N LEU A 300 -35.80 -9.96 -23.65
CA LEU A 300 -36.09 -11.38 -23.90
C LEU A 300 -37.57 -11.69 -24.11
N VAL A 301 -38.48 -10.86 -23.60
CA VAL A 301 -39.94 -11.02 -23.78
C VAL A 301 -40.41 -10.42 -25.11
N GLU A 302 -39.69 -9.44 -25.63
CA GLU A 302 -40.00 -8.75 -26.90
C GLU A 302 -39.37 -9.42 -28.14
N SER A 303 -38.48 -10.40 -27.95
CA SER A 303 -37.83 -11.23 -28.99
C SER A 303 -38.54 -12.56 -29.21
#